data_AF-A0A0M6WB60-F1
#
_entry.id   AF-A0A0M6WB60-F1
#
_cell.length_a   1.000
_cell.length_b   1.000
_cell.length_c   1.000
_cell.angle_alpha   90.00
_cell.angle_beta   90.00
_cell.angle_gamma   90.00
#
_symmetry.space_group_name_H-M   'P 1'
#
loop_
_entity.id
_entity.type
_entity.pdbx_description
1 polymer ?
#
loop_
_entity_poly.entity_id
_entity_poly.type
_entity_poly.pdbx_seq_one_letter_code
_entity_poly.pdbx_strand_id
1 'polypeptide(L)'
;MKLENRYTKKQMIENINECILKLYENESKKAMEQVLVLLEQFQTMIENCNEDDNLSEKRKGLSFLHELLEQYKYGDILAIADCLQKNAKQFIEEYYEINQKENSGLRHEYI
;
A
#
# COMPACT_ATOMS: atom_id res chain seq x y z
N MET A 1 -18.26 -9.34 4.28
CA MET A 1 -17.32 -9.38 5.43
C MET A 1 -16.28 -8.32 5.15
N LYS A 2 -16.28 -7.17 5.84
CA LYS A 2 -15.21 -6.18 5.67
C LYS A 2 -13.94 -6.83 6.20
N LEU A 3 -12.93 -7.04 5.35
CA LEU A 3 -11.66 -7.58 5.79
C LEU A 3 -10.97 -6.46 6.57
N GLU A 4 -11.08 -6.47 7.89
CA GLU A 4 -10.34 -5.52 8.74
C GLU A 4 -8.86 -5.60 8.38
N ASN A 5 -8.29 -4.46 7.98
CA ASN A 5 -6.88 -4.36 7.66
C ASN A 5 -6.08 -4.74 8.92
N ARG A 6 -5.31 -5.84 8.84
CA ARG A 6 -4.66 -6.46 10.02
C ARG A 6 -3.52 -5.65 10.62
N TYR A 7 -3.07 -4.60 9.94
CA TYR A 7 -1.90 -3.83 10.31
C TYR A 7 -2.28 -2.38 10.63
N THR A 8 -1.50 -1.74 11.50
CA THR A 8 -1.55 -0.29 11.72
C THR A 8 -0.72 0.43 10.66
N LYS A 9 -0.96 1.75 10.48
CA LYS A 9 -0.11 2.61 9.62
C LYS A 9 1.37 2.42 9.91
N LYS A 10 1.74 2.40 11.20
CA LYS A 10 3.12 2.25 11.65
C LYS A 10 3.72 0.90 11.20
N GLN A 11 3.01 -0.20 11.44
CA GLN A 11 3.45 -1.54 11.05
C GLN A 11 3.61 -1.67 9.54
N MET A 12 2.72 -1.07 8.74
CA MET A 12 2.85 -1.07 7.28
C MET A 12 4.11 -0.33 6.83
N ILE A 13 4.38 0.85 7.37
CA ILE A 13 5.57 1.64 7.02
C ILE A 13 6.86 0.91 7.44
N GLU A 14 6.88 0.28 8.62
CA GLU A 14 8.01 -0.54 9.07
C GLU A 14 8.26 -1.72 8.12
N ASN A 15 7.21 -2.49 7.78
CA ASN A 15 7.32 -3.61 6.83
C ASN A 15 7.84 -3.18 5.45
N ILE A 16 7.39 -2.03 4.95
CA ILE A 16 7.87 -1.46 3.68
C ILE A 16 9.35 -1.10 3.77
N ASN A 17 9.77 -0.41 4.84
CA ASN A 17 11.16 -0.02 5.03
C ASN A 17 12.09 -1.23 5.15
N GLU A 18 11.70 -2.25 5.90
CA GLU A 18 12.47 -3.50 6.01
C GLU A 18 12.60 -4.20 4.65
N CYS A 19 11.53 -4.23 3.86
CA CYS A 19 11.57 -4.80 2.52
C CYS A 19 12.54 -4.04 1.61
N ILE A 20 12.50 -2.70 1.63
CA ILE A 20 13.42 -1.84 0.87
C ILE A 20 14.88 -2.11 1.26
N LEU A 21 15.17 -2.22 2.56
CA LEU A 21 16.53 -2.54 3.02
C LEU A 21 17.01 -3.88 2.46
N LYS A 22 16.19 -4.93 2.53
CA LYS A 22 16.55 -6.25 1.99
C LYS A 22 16.74 -6.25 0.46
N LEU A 23 15.99 -5.43 -0.26
CA LEU A 23 16.17 -5.23 -1.71
C LEU A 23 17.57 -4.64 -2.00
N TYR A 24 18.03 -3.67 -1.19
CA TYR A 24 19.35 -3.06 -1.36
C TYR A 24 20.51 -3.91 -0.81
N GLU A 25 20.29 -4.73 0.22
CA GLU A 25 21.30 -5.61 0.82
C GLU A 25 21.60 -6.87 -0.01
N ASN A 26 21.03 -6.99 -1.21
CA ASN A 26 21.19 -8.12 -2.11
C ASN A 26 20.62 -9.45 -1.54
N GLU A 27 19.73 -9.39 -0.54
CA GLU A 27 18.93 -10.52 -0.06
C GLU A 27 17.74 -10.82 -1.00
N SER A 28 18.00 -10.80 -2.31
CA SER A 28 17.02 -10.75 -3.39
C SER A 28 15.89 -11.77 -3.26
N LYS A 29 16.19 -13.03 -2.91
CA LYS A 29 15.14 -14.05 -2.72
C LYS A 29 14.15 -13.71 -1.59
N LYS A 30 14.66 -13.40 -0.39
CA LYS A 30 13.81 -13.06 0.76
C LYS A 30 13.11 -11.72 0.56
N ALA A 31 13.79 -10.78 -0.09
CA ALA A 31 13.22 -9.49 -0.43
C ALA A 31 12.01 -9.67 -1.37
N MET A 32 12.15 -10.48 -2.43
CA MET A 32 11.06 -10.76 -3.36
C MET A 32 9.91 -11.54 -2.71
N GLU A 33 10.18 -12.47 -1.78
CA GLU A 33 9.13 -13.11 -0.97
C GLU A 33 8.36 -12.08 -0.13
N GLN A 34 9.05 -11.10 0.45
CA GLN A 34 8.42 -10.02 1.22
C GLN A 34 7.64 -9.03 0.33
N VAL A 35 8.12 -8.74 -0.88
CA VAL A 35 7.39 -7.93 -1.87
C VAL A 35 6.05 -8.60 -2.22
N LEU A 36 6.04 -9.93 -2.37
CA LEU A 36 4.80 -10.68 -2.63
C LEU A 36 3.79 -10.53 -1.49
N VAL A 37 4.24 -10.62 -0.23
CA VAL A 37 3.37 -10.39 0.94
C VAL A 37 2.82 -8.97 0.94
N LEU A 38 3.64 -7.97 0.60
CA LEU A 38 3.19 -6.57 0.50
C LEU A 38 2.17 -6.38 -0.62
N LEU A 39 2.34 -7.03 -1.78
CA LEU A 39 1.39 -6.99 -2.89
C LEU A 39 0.00 -7.47 -2.47
N GLU A 40 -0.09 -8.60 -1.77
CA GLU A 40 -1.36 -9.13 -1.22
C GLU A 40 -2.00 -8.17 -0.22
N GLN A 41 -1.18 -7.54 0.63
CA GLN A 41 -1.65 -6.54 1.59
C GLN A 41 -2.21 -5.31 0.88
N PHE A 42 -1.50 -4.76 -0.10
CA PHE A 42 -1.98 -3.59 -0.85
C PHE A 42 -3.26 -3.91 -1.62
N GLN A 43 -3.36 -5.08 -2.24
CA GLN A 43 -4.60 -5.52 -2.88
C GLN A 43 -5.77 -5.52 -1.89
N THR A 44 -5.59 -6.13 -0.72
CA THR A 44 -6.63 -6.16 0.33
C THR A 44 -7.03 -4.75 0.77
N MET A 45 -6.06 -3.85 0.92
CA MET A 45 -6.34 -2.45 1.28
C MET A 45 -7.17 -1.73 0.23
N ILE A 46 -6.83 -1.89 -1.05
CA ILE A 46 -7.55 -1.28 -2.17
C ILE A 46 -8.98 -1.83 -2.29
N GLU A 47 -9.17 -3.14 -2.08
CA GLU A 47 -10.48 -3.78 -2.07
C GLU A 47 -11.38 -3.25 -0.94
N ASN A 48 -10.78 -2.85 0.18
CA ASN A 48 -11.48 -2.26 1.32
C ASN A 48 -11.83 -0.77 1.15
N CYS A 49 -11.32 -0.10 0.12
CA CYS A 49 -11.76 1.26 -0.20
C CYS A 49 -13.23 1.24 -0.70
N ASN A 50 -14.14 1.88 0.04
CA ASN A 50 -15.53 2.07 -0.37
C ASN A 50 -15.62 2.77 -1.75
N GLU A 51 -16.47 2.25 -2.63
CA GLU A 51 -16.57 2.71 -4.02
C GLU A 51 -17.19 4.10 -4.18
N ASP A 52 -18.02 4.52 -3.23
CA ASP A 52 -18.76 5.79 -3.32
C ASP A 52 -17.98 6.99 -2.75
N ASP A 53 -17.22 6.79 -1.66
CA ASP A 53 -16.53 7.89 -0.97
C ASP A 53 -15.03 8.01 -1.34
N ASN A 54 -14.38 6.91 -1.76
CA ASN A 54 -12.91 6.81 -1.90
C ASN A 54 -12.46 6.32 -3.29
N LEU A 55 -13.25 6.63 -4.34
CA LEU A 55 -13.00 6.16 -5.70
C LEU A 55 -11.68 6.67 -6.29
N SER A 56 -11.29 7.90 -5.96
CA SER A 56 -10.02 8.52 -6.39
C SER A 56 -8.83 7.73 -5.83
N GLU A 57 -8.87 7.39 -4.55
CA GLU A 57 -7.80 6.71 -3.83
C GLU A 57 -7.74 5.23 -4.19
N LYS A 58 -8.91 4.61 -4.43
CA LYS A 58 -8.97 3.27 -5.02
C LYS A 58 -8.28 3.24 -6.38
N ARG A 59 -8.51 4.23 -7.26
CA ARG A 59 -7.82 4.32 -8.56
C ARG A 59 -6.33 4.55 -8.42
N LYS A 60 -5.89 5.45 -7.54
CA LYS A 60 -4.46 5.66 -7.26
C LYS A 60 -3.81 4.38 -6.74
N GLY A 61 -4.44 3.71 -5.78
CA GLY A 61 -3.98 2.44 -5.24
C GLY A 61 -3.86 1.37 -6.32
N LEU A 62 -4.86 1.23 -7.20
CA LEU A 62 -4.80 0.31 -8.33
C LEU A 62 -3.66 0.63 -9.30
N SER A 63 -3.43 1.92 -9.61
CA SER A 63 -2.34 2.35 -10.48
C SER A 63 -0.97 1.99 -9.89
N PHE A 64 -0.78 2.27 -8.61
CA PHE A 64 0.43 1.91 -7.86
C PHE A 64 0.62 0.38 -7.82
N LEU A 65 -0.43 -0.37 -7.49
CA LEU A 65 -0.35 -1.84 -7.41
C LEU A 65 0.03 -2.45 -8.75
N HIS A 66 -0.52 -1.91 -9.84
CA HIS A 66 -0.18 -2.36 -11.20
C HIS A 66 1.30 -2.14 -11.52
N GLU A 67 1.83 -0.95 -11.21
CA GLU A 67 3.25 -0.63 -11.39
C GLU A 67 4.14 -1.57 -10.56
N LEU A 68 3.82 -1.78 -9.28
CA LEU A 68 4.59 -2.67 -8.40
C LEU A 68 4.58 -4.12 -8.91
N LEU A 69 3.43 -4.61 -9.40
CA LEU A 69 3.29 -5.94 -10.02
C LEU A 69 4.12 -6.08 -11.30
N GLU A 70 4.17 -5.03 -12.11
CA GLU A 70 4.96 -5.02 -13.33
C GLU A 70 6.45 -5.13 -13.01
N GLN A 71 6.95 -4.29 -12.09
CA GLN A 71 8.37 -4.35 -11.68
C GLN A 71 8.72 -5.67 -11.00
N TYR A 72 7.81 -6.22 -10.20
CA TYR A 72 7.96 -7.55 -9.60
C TYR A 72 8.13 -8.65 -10.65
N LYS A 73 7.34 -8.63 -11.72
CA LYS A 73 7.42 -9.62 -12.81
C LYS A 73 8.73 -9.53 -13.59
N TYR A 74 9.24 -8.33 -13.82
CA TYR A 74 10.54 -8.12 -14.47
C TYR A 74 11.72 -8.42 -13.54
N GLY A 75 11.48 -8.51 -12.22
CA GLY A 75 12.53 -8.70 -11.23
C GLY A 75 13.46 -7.49 -11.09
N ASP A 76 12.97 -6.28 -11.43
CA ASP A 76 13.73 -5.05 -11.30
C ASP A 76 13.74 -4.58 -9.84
N ILE A 77 14.74 -5.03 -9.09
CA ILE A 77 14.89 -4.76 -7.66
C ILE A 77 14.90 -3.26 -7.35
N LEU A 78 15.54 -2.45 -8.20
CA LEU A 78 15.65 -1.01 -7.98
C LEU A 78 14.32 -0.32 -8.23
N ALA A 79 13.62 -0.68 -9.31
CA ALA A 79 12.30 -0.13 -9.60
C ALA A 79 11.26 -0.55 -8.55
N ILE A 80 11.35 -1.78 -8.02
CA ILE A 80 10.52 -2.23 -6.89
C ILE A 80 10.80 -1.38 -5.65
N ALA A 81 12.08 -1.16 -5.30
CA ALA A 81 12.46 -0.37 -4.14
C ALA A 81 11.97 1.09 -4.25
N ASP A 82 12.13 1.70 -5.42
CA ASP A 82 11.65 3.06 -5.70
C ASP A 82 10.12 3.16 -5.60
N CYS A 83 9.41 2.18 -6.16
CA CYS A 83 7.95 2.12 -6.10
C CYS A 83 7.45 1.97 -4.65
N LEU A 84 8.09 1.11 -3.86
CA LEU A 84 7.80 0.97 -2.43
C LEU A 84 8.14 2.25 -1.63
N GLN A 85 9.22 2.93 -1.96
CA GLN A 85 9.67 4.11 -1.23
C GLN A 85 8.76 5.32 -1.46
N LYS A 86 8.26 5.51 -2.68
CA LYS A 86 7.43 6.67 -3.06
C LYS A 86 5.94 6.33 -3.01
N ASN A 87 5.53 5.42 -3.88
CA ASN A 87 4.12 5.21 -4.21
C ASN A 87 3.42 4.46 -3.08
N ALA A 88 4.05 3.42 -2.52
CA ALA A 88 3.46 2.67 -1.42
C ALA A 88 3.32 3.51 -0.14
N LYS A 89 4.35 4.30 0.21
CA LYS A 89 4.27 5.19 1.39
C LYS A 89 3.18 6.23 1.23
N GLN A 90 3.08 6.88 0.08
CA GLN A 90 2.01 7.84 -0.20
C GLN A 90 0.62 7.19 -0.08
N PHE A 91 0.43 6.01 -0.71
CA PHE A 91 -0.83 5.28 -0.62
C PHE A 91 -1.21 4.95 0.84
N ILE A 92 -0.24 4.52 1.65
CA ILE A 92 -0.48 4.23 3.07
C ILE A 92 -0.87 5.50 3.83
N GLU A 93 -0.24 6.63 3.59
CA GLU A 93 -0.63 7.89 4.24
C GLU A 93 -2.06 8.29 3.92
N GLU A 94 -2.41 8.31 2.63
CA GLU A 94 -3.75 8.66 2.15
C GLU A 94 -4.82 7.70 2.69
N TYR A 95 -4.56 6.38 2.65
CA TYR A 95 -5.49 5.35 3.11
C TYR A 95 -5.85 5.52 4.59
N TYR A 96 -4.87 5.72 5.48
CA TYR A 96 -5.15 5.83 6.91
C TYR A 96 -5.71 7.19 7.32
N GLU A 97 -5.40 8.28 6.61
CA GLU A 97 -6.04 9.58 6.85
C GLU A 97 -7.54 9.54 6.57
N ILE A 98 -7.94 8.88 5.49
CA ILE A 98 -9.35 8.72 5.13
C ILE A 98 -10.10 7.87 6.17
N ASN A 99 -9.54 6.71 6.52
CA ASN A 99 -10.15 5.83 7.51
C ASN A 99 -10.22 6.49 8.91
N GLN A 100 -9.31 7.41 9.24
CA GLN A 100 -9.43 8.20 10.48
C GLN A 100 -10.55 9.26 10.41
N LYS A 101 -10.73 9.91 9.26
CA LYS A 101 -11.85 10.86 9.04
C LYS A 101 -13.21 10.16 9.11
N GLU A 102 -13.32 8.96 8.55
CA GLU A 102 -14.55 8.14 8.63
C GLU A 102 -14.87 7.74 10.07
N ASN A 103 -13.88 7.35 10.87
CA ASN A 103 -14.06 6.94 12.27
C ASN A 103 -14.26 8.11 13.25
N SER A 104 -13.88 9.33 12.88
CA SER A 104 -14.02 10.52 13.74
C SER A 104 -15.35 11.28 13.56
N GLY A 105 -16.24 10.82 12.67
CA GLY A 105 -17.57 11.42 12.51
C GLY A 105 -17.59 12.84 11.92
N LEU A 106 -16.44 13.36 11.48
CA LEU A 106 -16.33 14.66 10.82
C LEU A 106 -16.74 14.58 9.35
N ARG A 107 -17.94 14.05 9.07
CA ARG A 107 -18.63 14.39 7.82
C ARG A 107 -19.03 15.86 7.97
N HIS A 108 -18.34 16.76 7.27
CA HIS A 108 -18.87 18.10 7.06
C HIS A 108 -20.18 17.93 6.28
N GLU A 109 -21.30 18.02 6.99
CA GLU A 109 -22.59 18.30 6.39
C GLU A 109 -22.47 19.65 5.68
N TYR A 110 -22.28 19.60 4.36
CA TYR A 110 -22.61 20.75 3.53
C TYR A 110 -24.13 20.71 3.33
N ILE A 111 -24.83 21.51 4.15
CA ILE A 111 -26.19 22.02 3.86
C ILE A 111 -26.03 23.25 2.97
#